data_AF-A0A8H3DZV5-F1
#
_entry.id   AF-A0A8H3DZV5-F1
#
_cell.length_a   1.000
_cell.length_b   1.000
_cell.length_c   1.000
_cell.angle_alpha   90.00
_cell.angle_beta   90.00
_cell.angle_gamma   90.00
#
_symmetry.space_group_name_H-M   'P 1'
#
loop_
_entity.id
_entity.type
_entity.pdbx_description
1 polymer ?
#
loop_
_entity_poly.entity_id
_entity_poly.type
_entity_poly.pdbx_seq_one_letter_code
_entity_poly.pdbx_strand_id
1 'polypeptide(L)'
;MGTRGYLFYHYGGRYYRRYLSCDAYPSGHGQELVNAIPRDPSAFKDWVEKKIIMLENTEGSDEEVVHPDIGETDNDELGFEVTDYADLSVGGYIEWTYVIDLDNYRLVVNDIIHFHLDNLPLYLDDFPFDDISYVRRGKRWPTPDFDKVACQRDYDALQPIVVPASEWGAPIWDELSVSQQFSIEITHQLLRKMSGIFKYAYAPSVRTQIGAFCWNVLCASIPALPFFRENYFKEMNLSPRTLVSGHHHYIDIRPAYKRMHSITCDGSSDSRSSDSSPLKYFWVRGCLVTFCTHLDESIYIAHEVEQMVQKMRLDGHTECVGIILSSQRELVVVAVDGLEVRHSPVLRIRTVAKGPGRASEGHLILTHLLSPPATTSSLPWRKTQPRRSPPASSSLISNLPHEILQIIIGHLDMQAYLALCRVSRSIRLVCVANPRLGPYTVLGKVPEFETIFAARGVDDDKLKMVDVQWCRARHIFSDSFWTFQEMSSKEFDEMIVANSKGAEKA
;
A
#
# COMPACT_ATOMS: atom_id res chain seq x y z
N MET A 1 -4.20 -28.79 14.13
CA MET A 1 -3.73 -27.47 13.66
C MET A 1 -4.30 -26.46 14.66
N GLY A 2 -3.46 -25.87 15.52
CA GLY A 2 -3.90 -24.87 16.48
C GLY A 2 -3.55 -23.46 15.97
N THR A 3 -4.36 -22.47 16.34
CA THR A 3 -4.04 -21.05 16.13
C THR A 3 -3.02 -20.61 17.19
N ARG A 4 -1.95 -19.98 16.78
CA ARG A 4 -0.86 -19.52 17.65
C ARG A 4 -1.02 -18.04 17.95
N GLY A 5 -0.46 -17.62 19.06
CA GLY A 5 -0.57 -16.25 19.50
C GLY A 5 0.51 -15.83 20.47
N TYR A 6 0.41 -14.59 20.93
CA TYR A 6 1.18 -14.09 22.05
C TYR A 6 0.26 -13.37 23.04
N LEU A 7 0.53 -13.59 24.33
CA LEU A 7 0.04 -12.74 25.41
C LEU A 7 1.19 -11.87 25.90
N PHE A 8 0.94 -10.58 25.99
CA PHE A 8 1.85 -9.59 26.53
C PHE A 8 1.22 -8.94 27.77
N TYR A 9 2.03 -8.71 28.80
CA TYR A 9 1.75 -7.68 29.79
C TYR A 9 2.65 -6.48 29.52
N HIS A 10 2.10 -5.28 29.61
CA HIS A 10 2.85 -4.03 29.53
C HIS A 10 2.74 -3.29 30.87
N TYR A 11 3.88 -3.02 31.48
CA TYR A 11 3.98 -2.30 32.76
C TYR A 11 5.34 -1.63 32.88
N GLY A 12 5.35 -0.38 33.34
CA GLY A 12 6.59 0.37 33.58
C GLY A 12 7.43 0.59 32.31
N GLY A 13 6.79 0.60 31.13
CA GLY A 13 7.46 0.72 29.84
C GLY A 13 8.14 -0.55 29.33
N ARG A 14 7.94 -1.70 29.96
CA ARG A 14 8.46 -3.02 29.54
C ARG A 14 7.34 -3.94 29.08
N TYR A 15 7.67 -4.85 28.17
CA TYR A 15 6.75 -5.89 27.72
C TYR A 15 7.21 -7.25 28.21
N TYR A 16 6.26 -8.03 28.74
CA TYR A 16 6.45 -9.38 29.25
C TYR A 16 5.66 -10.33 28.36
N ARG A 17 6.34 -11.09 27.51
CA ARG A 17 5.75 -11.90 26.44
C ARG A 17 5.66 -13.37 26.82
N ARG A 18 4.52 -13.99 26.52
CA ARG A 18 4.29 -15.44 26.58
C ARG A 18 3.72 -15.95 25.27
N TYR A 19 4.31 -17.00 24.71
CA TYR A 19 3.82 -17.66 23.50
C TYR A 19 2.60 -18.55 23.79
N LEU A 20 1.61 -18.50 22.90
CA LEU A 20 0.42 -19.34 22.90
C LEU A 20 0.53 -20.31 21.72
N SER A 21 0.71 -21.60 22.00
CA SER A 21 1.00 -22.61 20.97
C SER A 21 -0.24 -23.10 20.20
N CYS A 22 -1.43 -22.99 20.80
CA CYS A 22 -2.72 -23.35 20.19
C CYS A 22 -3.86 -22.50 20.76
N ASP A 23 -5.05 -22.60 20.16
CA ASP A 23 -6.31 -21.96 20.60
C ASP A 23 -6.23 -20.46 20.94
N ALA A 24 -5.28 -19.75 20.33
CA ALA A 24 -5.13 -18.31 20.51
C ALA A 24 -6.29 -17.44 19.97
N TYR A 25 -7.31 -18.02 19.34
CA TYR A 25 -8.47 -17.27 18.86
C TYR A 25 -9.26 -16.62 20.01
N PRO A 26 -10.07 -15.59 19.72
CA PRO A 26 -10.84 -14.85 20.71
C PRO A 26 -11.79 -15.73 21.54
N SER A 27 -12.35 -16.79 20.96
CA SER A 27 -13.19 -17.81 21.62
C SER A 27 -12.45 -18.66 22.65
N GLY A 28 -11.13 -18.76 22.53
CA GLY A 28 -10.27 -19.66 23.30
C GLY A 28 -9.50 -18.85 24.33
N HIS A 29 -8.19 -18.75 24.17
CA HIS A 29 -7.34 -18.01 25.09
C HIS A 29 -7.75 -16.53 25.24
N GLY A 30 -8.28 -15.90 24.19
CA GLY A 30 -8.81 -14.54 24.32
C GLY A 30 -9.94 -14.46 25.35
N GLN A 31 -10.89 -15.40 25.30
CA GLN A 31 -12.04 -15.44 26.19
C GLN A 31 -11.63 -15.83 27.61
N GLU A 32 -10.70 -16.79 27.74
CA GLU A 32 -10.11 -17.15 29.02
C GLU A 32 -9.47 -15.93 29.70
N LEU A 33 -8.72 -15.12 28.92
CA LEU A 33 -8.11 -13.89 29.40
C LEU A 33 -9.15 -12.90 29.93
N VAL A 34 -10.24 -12.69 29.18
CA VAL A 34 -11.32 -11.78 29.57
C VAL A 34 -12.07 -12.30 30.80
N ASN A 35 -12.27 -13.60 30.92
CA ASN A 35 -12.92 -14.22 32.07
C ASN A 35 -12.04 -14.15 33.33
N ALA A 36 -10.71 -14.15 33.18
CA ALA A 36 -9.76 -14.06 34.28
C ALA A 36 -9.67 -12.65 34.89
N ILE A 37 -10.13 -11.62 34.19
CA ILE A 37 -10.09 -10.23 34.67
C ILE A 37 -11.35 -9.94 35.50
N PRO A 38 -11.23 -9.63 36.81
CA PRO A 38 -12.40 -9.40 37.65
C PRO A 38 -13.17 -8.15 37.22
N ARG A 39 -14.50 -8.22 37.30
CA ARG A 39 -15.40 -7.10 36.99
C ARG A 39 -15.80 -6.28 38.21
N ASP A 40 -15.69 -6.87 39.39
CA ASP A 40 -15.89 -6.14 40.63
C ASP A 40 -14.74 -5.14 40.81
N PRO A 41 -14.99 -3.84 41.04
CA PRO A 41 -13.93 -2.83 41.11
C PRO A 41 -12.87 -3.10 42.18
N SER A 42 -13.27 -3.63 43.34
CA SER A 42 -12.35 -3.99 44.42
C SER A 42 -11.46 -5.18 44.02
N ALA A 43 -12.07 -6.26 43.55
CA ALA A 43 -11.33 -7.44 43.09
C ALA A 43 -10.44 -7.13 41.87
N PHE A 44 -10.87 -6.21 41.00
CA PHE A 44 -10.08 -5.76 39.86
C PHE A 44 -8.81 -5.03 40.30
N LYS A 45 -8.92 -4.12 41.29
CA LYS A 45 -7.76 -3.41 41.83
C LYS A 45 -6.74 -4.37 42.46
N ASP A 46 -7.23 -5.32 43.26
CA ASP A 46 -6.38 -6.34 43.88
C ASP A 46 -5.70 -7.23 42.82
N TRP A 47 -6.42 -7.56 41.74
CA TRP A 47 -5.87 -8.31 40.61
C TRP A 47 -4.78 -7.53 39.88
N VAL A 48 -4.96 -6.23 39.61
CA VAL A 48 -3.94 -5.38 38.98
C VAL A 48 -2.69 -5.30 39.85
N GLU A 49 -2.84 -5.03 41.16
CA GLU A 49 -1.71 -4.98 42.09
C GLU A 49 -0.96 -6.31 42.15
N LYS A 50 -1.70 -7.43 42.19
CA LYS A 50 -1.10 -8.77 42.15
C LYS A 50 -0.30 -9.00 40.86
N LYS A 51 -0.83 -8.60 39.70
CA LYS A 51 -0.13 -8.74 38.42
C LYS A 51 1.10 -7.83 38.35
N ILE A 52 1.03 -6.60 38.85
CA ILE A 52 2.19 -5.70 38.94
C ILE A 52 3.30 -6.34 39.78
N ILE A 53 2.97 -6.82 40.99
CA ILE A 53 3.94 -7.46 41.89
C ILE A 53 4.57 -8.70 41.22
N MET A 54 3.76 -9.49 40.49
CA MET A 54 4.25 -10.64 39.72
C MET A 54 5.28 -10.21 38.65
N LEU A 55 5.01 -9.16 37.89
CA LEU A 55 5.88 -8.68 36.82
C LEU A 55 7.16 -8.01 37.35
N GLU A 56 7.09 -7.32 38.49
CA GLU A 56 8.26 -6.73 39.16
C GLU A 56 9.21 -7.79 39.71
N ASN A 57 8.68 -8.93 40.16
CA ASN A 57 9.46 -10.06 40.66
C ASN A 57 9.96 -11.02 39.57
N THR A 58 9.54 -10.84 38.31
CA THR A 58 10.01 -11.66 37.19
C THR A 58 11.42 -11.21 36.81
N GLU A 59 12.45 -11.95 37.25
CA GLU A 59 13.82 -11.73 36.79
C GLU A 59 13.91 -12.04 35.29
N GLY A 60 14.44 -11.11 34.50
CA GLY A 60 14.67 -11.35 33.08
C GLY A 60 15.76 -12.41 32.91
N SER A 61 15.38 -13.68 32.74
CA SER A 61 16.34 -14.71 32.37
C SER A 61 16.62 -14.60 30.88
N ASP A 62 17.88 -14.36 30.50
CA ASP A 62 18.35 -14.40 29.10
C ASP A 62 18.38 -15.84 28.52
N GLU A 63 17.98 -16.85 29.29
CA GLU A 63 17.91 -18.24 28.85
C GLU A 63 16.58 -18.53 28.13
N GLU A 64 16.67 -19.34 27.06
CA GLU A 64 15.54 -19.75 26.22
C GLU A 64 14.43 -20.39 27.09
N VAL A 65 13.36 -19.63 27.32
CA VAL A 65 12.26 -20.02 28.19
C VAL A 65 11.59 -21.28 27.62
N VAL A 66 11.74 -22.40 28.32
CA VAL A 66 11.04 -23.65 27.99
C VAL A 66 9.55 -23.47 28.29
N HIS A 67 8.74 -23.36 27.24
CA HIS A 67 7.29 -23.32 27.39
C HIS A 67 6.75 -24.72 27.68
N PRO A 68 6.14 -24.99 28.85
CA PRO A 68 5.51 -26.28 29.11
C PRO A 68 4.31 -26.47 28.17
N ASP A 69 4.23 -27.65 27.54
CA ASP A 69 3.08 -28.04 26.73
C ASP A 69 1.83 -28.21 27.62
N ILE A 70 0.76 -27.53 27.19
CA ILE A 70 -0.68 -27.66 27.49
C ILE A 70 -1.03 -28.60 28.66
N GLY A 71 -1.44 -28.05 29.81
CA GLY A 71 -2.14 -28.82 30.84
C GLY A 71 -2.31 -28.19 32.22
N GLU A 72 -1.49 -27.22 32.62
CA GLU A 72 -1.56 -26.62 33.97
C GLU A 72 -2.01 -25.15 33.90
N THR A 73 -3.27 -24.93 34.24
CA THR A 73 -4.01 -23.68 34.00
C THR A 73 -3.81 -22.60 35.08
N ASP A 74 -2.93 -22.80 36.05
CA ASP A 74 -2.79 -21.88 37.20
C ASP A 74 -1.35 -21.43 37.53
N ASN A 75 -0.34 -21.86 36.76
CA ASN A 75 1.03 -21.37 36.98
C ASN A 75 1.29 -20.08 36.19
N ASP A 76 0.85 -18.97 36.77
CA ASP A 76 1.31 -17.61 36.47
C ASP A 76 2.82 -17.42 36.76
N GLU A 77 3.49 -18.41 37.37
CA GLU A 77 4.88 -18.35 37.86
C GLU A 77 5.97 -18.65 36.81
N LEU A 78 5.66 -19.03 35.57
CA LEU A 78 6.68 -19.45 34.61
C LEU A 78 6.63 -18.72 33.25
N GLY A 79 7.74 -18.05 32.95
CA GLY A 79 8.28 -17.94 31.59
C GLY A 79 7.83 -16.75 30.74
N PHE A 80 7.93 -15.52 31.26
CA PHE A 80 7.83 -14.34 30.41
C PHE A 80 9.19 -13.97 29.85
N GLU A 81 9.25 -13.76 28.54
CA GLU A 81 10.37 -13.09 27.91
C GLU A 81 10.20 -11.58 28.07
N VAL A 82 11.18 -10.92 28.69
CA VAL A 82 11.17 -9.47 28.88
C VAL A 82 11.79 -8.81 27.66
N THR A 83 11.06 -7.88 27.06
CA THR A 83 11.53 -7.09 25.92
C THR A 83 11.17 -5.62 26.10
N ASP A 84 12.11 -4.75 25.72
CA ASP A 84 11.88 -3.29 25.68
C ASP A 84 11.07 -2.87 24.45
N TYR A 85 10.86 -3.80 23.50
CA TYR A 85 10.08 -3.57 22.30
C TYR A 85 8.99 -4.62 22.19
N ALA A 86 7.74 -4.15 22.09
CA ALA A 86 6.65 -5.00 21.67
C ALA A 86 6.83 -5.28 20.18
N ASP A 87 7.58 -6.34 19.85
CA ASP A 87 7.47 -6.94 18.53
C ASP A 87 6.11 -7.62 18.43
N LEU A 88 5.07 -6.79 18.26
CA LEU A 88 3.69 -7.19 18.04
C LEU A 88 3.46 -7.60 16.59
N SER A 89 4.54 -7.84 15.82
CA SER A 89 4.40 -8.24 14.43
C SER A 89 3.74 -9.61 14.36
N VAL A 90 2.46 -9.58 13.97
CA VAL A 90 1.68 -10.75 13.57
C VAL A 90 2.30 -11.26 12.26
N GLY A 91 3.30 -12.14 12.37
CA GLY A 91 4.12 -12.61 11.24
C GLY A 91 4.42 -14.11 11.28
N GLY A 92 4.54 -14.71 10.10
CA GLY A 92 4.95 -16.11 9.87
C GLY A 92 3.91 -17.17 10.22
N TYR A 93 3.43 -17.19 11.47
CA TYR A 93 2.49 -18.17 12.01
C TYR A 93 1.67 -17.70 13.22
N ILE A 94 1.84 -16.46 13.67
CA ILE A 94 1.08 -15.90 14.79
C ILE A 94 -0.19 -15.29 14.21
N GLU A 95 -1.37 -15.69 14.69
CA GLU A 95 -2.64 -15.14 14.23
C GLU A 95 -3.25 -14.13 15.21
N TRP A 96 -2.91 -14.23 16.50
CA TRP A 96 -3.51 -13.41 17.56
C TRP A 96 -2.49 -12.87 18.56
N THR A 97 -2.54 -11.58 18.87
CA THR A 97 -1.80 -10.97 19.96
C THR A 97 -2.74 -10.29 20.94
N TYR A 98 -2.47 -10.47 22.23
CA TYR A 98 -3.21 -9.84 23.33
C TYR A 98 -2.21 -9.05 24.18
N VAL A 99 -2.45 -7.77 24.40
CA VAL A 99 -1.62 -6.92 25.27
C VAL A 99 -2.47 -6.43 26.42
N ILE A 100 -2.17 -6.85 27.63
CA ILE A 100 -2.73 -6.26 28.85
C ILE A 100 -1.79 -5.13 29.28
N ASP A 101 -2.18 -3.91 28.95
CA ASP A 101 -1.51 -2.68 29.35
C ASP A 101 -2.01 -2.22 30.71
N LEU A 102 -1.24 -2.55 31.75
CA LEU A 102 -1.55 -2.23 33.14
C LEU A 102 -1.34 -0.74 33.44
N ASP A 103 -0.44 -0.07 32.70
CA ASP A 103 -0.19 1.38 32.88
C ASP A 103 -1.40 2.22 32.45
N ASN A 104 -2.15 1.76 31.42
CA ASN A 104 -3.30 2.47 30.88
C ASN A 104 -4.65 1.76 31.11
N TYR A 105 -4.66 0.65 31.85
CA TYR A 105 -5.80 -0.22 32.09
C TYR A 105 -6.52 -0.66 30.80
N ARG A 106 -5.78 -1.21 29.83
CA ARG A 106 -6.34 -1.64 28.53
C ARG A 106 -5.99 -3.07 28.16
N LEU A 107 -6.93 -3.75 27.51
CA LEU A 107 -6.67 -4.94 26.71
C LEU A 107 -6.60 -4.54 25.24
N VAL A 108 -5.49 -4.82 24.58
CA VAL A 108 -5.29 -4.57 23.15
C VAL A 108 -5.22 -5.89 22.41
N VAL A 109 -6.08 -6.08 21.40
CA VAL A 109 -6.09 -7.28 20.56
C VAL A 109 -5.57 -6.92 19.17
N ASN A 110 -4.55 -7.66 18.70
CA ASN A 110 -3.87 -7.48 17.42
C ASN A 110 -3.34 -6.06 17.18
N ASP A 111 -3.06 -5.30 18.25
CA ASP A 111 -2.69 -3.88 18.22
C ASP A 111 -3.71 -2.95 17.54
N ILE A 112 -4.95 -3.43 17.38
CA ILE A 112 -6.01 -2.75 16.62
C ILE A 112 -7.21 -2.47 17.50
N ILE A 113 -7.64 -3.44 18.31
CA ILE A 113 -8.85 -3.33 19.12
C ILE A 113 -8.43 -3.05 20.55
N HIS A 114 -8.94 -1.95 21.12
CA HIS A 114 -8.63 -1.56 22.49
C HIS A 114 -9.90 -1.61 23.34
N PHE A 115 -9.85 -2.39 24.41
CA PHE A 115 -10.86 -2.40 25.45
C PHE A 115 -10.28 -1.82 26.73
N HIS A 116 -11.09 -1.12 27.51
CA HIS A 116 -10.70 -0.75 28.86
C HIS A 116 -10.93 -1.97 29.77
N LEU A 117 -10.00 -2.27 30.68
CA LEU A 117 -10.03 -3.50 31.49
C LEU A 117 -11.23 -3.55 32.45
N ASP A 118 -11.77 -2.41 32.87
CA ASP A 118 -12.97 -2.34 33.72
C ASP A 118 -14.30 -2.50 32.95
N ASN A 119 -14.25 -2.51 31.61
CA ASN A 119 -15.42 -2.53 30.74
C ASN A 119 -15.19 -3.49 29.57
N LEU A 120 -14.75 -4.69 29.91
CA LEU A 120 -14.54 -5.76 28.94
C LEU A 120 -15.89 -6.37 28.50
N PRO A 121 -16.00 -6.78 27.23
CA PRO A 121 -17.18 -7.48 26.77
C PRO A 121 -17.37 -8.82 27.47
N LEU A 122 -18.60 -9.34 27.45
CA LEU A 122 -18.89 -10.71 27.92
C LEU A 122 -18.26 -11.77 27.02
N TYR A 123 -18.34 -11.56 25.71
CA TYR A 123 -17.78 -12.48 24.72
C TYR A 123 -16.93 -11.70 23.73
N LEU A 124 -15.69 -12.12 23.53
CA LEU A 124 -14.83 -11.49 22.53
C LEU A 124 -15.23 -11.88 21.10
N ASP A 125 -15.76 -13.08 20.88
CA ASP A 125 -16.20 -13.54 19.55
C ASP A 125 -17.34 -12.71 18.95
N ASP A 126 -18.14 -12.05 19.80
CA ASP A 126 -19.22 -11.18 19.35
C ASP A 126 -18.68 -9.93 18.64
N PHE A 127 -17.38 -9.67 18.75
CA PHE A 127 -16.74 -8.58 18.02
C PHE A 127 -16.36 -9.06 16.63
N PRO A 128 -16.91 -8.44 15.57
CA PRO A 128 -16.44 -8.70 14.23
C PRO A 128 -15.00 -8.19 14.11
N PHE A 129 -14.01 -9.06 14.35
CA PHE A 129 -12.59 -8.74 14.15
C PHE A 129 -12.27 -8.37 12.70
N ASP A 130 -13.17 -8.73 11.77
CA ASP A 130 -13.15 -8.29 10.37
C ASP A 130 -13.73 -6.88 10.15
N ASP A 131 -14.54 -6.37 11.09
CA ASP A 131 -15.15 -5.04 11.03
C ASP A 131 -14.42 -4.06 11.95
N ILE A 132 -13.40 -3.47 11.35
CA ILE A 132 -12.56 -2.40 11.87
C ILE A 132 -13.31 -1.13 12.33
N SER A 133 -14.63 -1.02 12.16
CA SER A 133 -15.41 0.14 12.60
C SER A 133 -15.43 0.35 14.11
N TYR A 134 -15.15 -0.68 14.92
CA TYR A 134 -15.15 -0.63 16.39
C TYR A 134 -13.88 -0.06 17.04
N VAL A 135 -12.85 0.27 16.25
CA VAL A 135 -11.58 0.80 16.79
C VAL A 135 -11.75 2.26 17.24
N ARG A 136 -11.99 2.46 18.55
CA ARG A 136 -12.07 3.79 19.17
C ARG A 136 -10.75 4.22 19.82
N ARG A 137 -10.24 5.35 19.30
CA ARG A 137 -9.45 6.42 19.97
C ARG A 137 -8.26 5.99 20.83
N GLY A 138 -7.13 5.85 20.15
CA GLY A 138 -5.80 6.14 20.66
C GLY A 138 -4.88 6.54 19.52
N LYS A 139 -5.24 7.58 18.74
CA LYS A 139 -4.42 8.08 17.62
C LYS A 139 -3.14 8.71 18.16
N ARG A 140 -2.12 7.93 18.47
CA ARG A 140 -0.76 8.43 18.55
C ARG A 140 0.08 7.53 17.66
N TRP A 141 0.50 8.11 16.54
CA TRP A 141 1.67 7.58 15.83
C TRP A 141 2.81 7.44 16.84
N PRO A 142 3.68 6.42 16.68
CA PRO A 142 4.88 6.36 17.51
C PRO A 142 5.64 7.68 17.39
N THR A 143 6.30 8.08 18.48
CA THR A 143 7.27 9.17 18.41
C THR A 143 8.25 8.86 17.29
N PRO A 144 8.55 9.81 16.39
CA PRO A 144 9.53 9.56 15.35
C PRO A 144 10.87 9.18 15.98
N ASP A 145 11.55 8.26 15.32
CA ASP A 145 12.85 7.71 15.69
C ASP A 145 14.02 8.63 15.31
N PHE A 146 13.72 9.80 14.73
CA PHE A 146 14.70 10.83 14.36
C PHE A 146 14.61 12.07 15.25
N ASP A 147 15.75 12.77 15.36
CA ASP A 147 15.83 14.06 16.06
C ASP A 147 15.07 15.15 15.28
N LYS A 148 13.95 15.59 15.84
CA LYS A 148 13.08 16.61 15.25
C LYS A 148 13.79 17.96 15.05
N VAL A 149 14.68 18.35 15.96
CA VAL A 149 15.37 19.65 15.88
C VAL A 149 16.43 19.61 14.78
N ALA A 150 17.22 18.53 14.73
CA ALA A 150 18.18 18.33 13.66
C ALA A 150 17.48 18.26 12.29
N CYS A 151 16.41 17.47 12.19
CA CYS A 151 15.62 17.32 10.97
C CYS A 151 15.08 18.66 10.45
N GLN A 152 14.48 19.49 11.31
CA GLN A 152 13.96 20.79 10.90
C GLN A 152 15.07 21.71 10.39
N ARG A 153 16.21 21.75 11.10
CA ARG A 153 17.37 22.55 10.70
C ARG A 153 17.91 22.13 9.33
N ASP A 154 18.02 20.82 9.08
CA ASP A 154 18.57 20.28 7.85
C ASP A 154 17.60 20.52 6.67
N TYR A 155 16.29 20.42 6.90
CA TYR A 155 15.27 20.83 5.93
C TYR A 155 15.31 22.34 5.63
N ASP A 156 15.42 23.20 6.65
CA ASP A 156 15.50 24.66 6.46
C ASP A 156 16.75 25.06 5.66
N ALA A 157 17.84 24.32 5.82
CA ALA A 157 19.08 24.53 5.06
C ALA A 157 18.91 24.25 3.55
N LEU A 158 17.90 23.47 3.14
CA LEU A 158 17.57 23.25 1.73
C LEU A 158 16.90 24.47 1.07
N GLN A 159 16.37 25.41 1.88
CA GLN A 159 15.54 26.54 1.43
C GLN A 159 14.44 26.11 0.43
N PRO A 160 13.61 25.12 0.77
CA PRO A 160 12.67 24.55 -0.17
C PRO A 160 11.54 25.53 -0.52
N ILE A 161 11.16 25.55 -1.79
CA ILE A 161 10.01 26.31 -2.28
C ILE A 161 8.79 25.38 -2.32
N VAL A 162 7.75 25.69 -1.55
CA VAL A 162 6.48 24.96 -1.60
C VAL A 162 5.65 25.44 -2.79
N VAL A 163 5.46 24.58 -3.78
CA VAL A 163 4.78 24.90 -5.04
C VAL A 163 3.35 24.33 -5.02
N PRO A 164 2.30 25.15 -5.22
CA PRO A 164 0.91 24.69 -5.26
C PRO A 164 0.69 23.60 -6.33
N ALA A 165 -0.26 22.70 -6.09
CA ALA A 165 -0.59 21.58 -6.98
C ALA A 165 -0.84 22.03 -8.44
N SER A 166 -1.59 23.11 -8.63
CA SER A 166 -1.93 23.68 -9.94
C SER A 166 -0.72 24.07 -10.78
N GLU A 167 0.42 24.37 -10.15
CA GLU A 167 1.63 24.77 -10.87
C GLU A 167 2.44 23.56 -11.36
N TRP A 168 2.19 22.33 -10.86
CA TRP A 168 2.91 21.12 -11.28
C TRP A 168 2.60 20.68 -12.72
N GLY A 169 1.72 21.38 -13.44
CA GLY A 169 1.41 21.11 -14.84
C GLY A 169 0.60 19.84 -15.07
N ALA A 170 -0.03 19.30 -14.02
CA ALA A 170 -0.93 18.18 -14.16
C ALA A 170 -2.19 18.60 -14.95
N PRO A 171 -2.61 17.83 -15.96
CA PRO A 171 -3.83 18.09 -16.72
C PRO A 171 -5.07 17.99 -15.85
N ILE A 172 -6.13 18.68 -16.28
CA ILE A 172 -7.48 18.47 -15.71
C ILE A 172 -8.09 17.18 -16.27
N TRP A 173 -9.15 16.67 -15.62
CA TRP A 173 -9.76 15.39 -15.97
C TRP A 173 -10.12 15.25 -17.46
N ASP A 174 -10.67 16.31 -18.05
CA ASP A 174 -11.17 16.29 -19.43
C ASP A 174 -10.03 16.26 -20.47
N GLU A 175 -8.80 16.58 -20.05
CA GLU A 175 -7.59 16.51 -20.88
C GLU A 175 -6.88 15.16 -20.75
N LEU A 176 -7.32 14.29 -19.83
CA LEU A 176 -6.69 12.99 -19.62
C LEU A 176 -6.97 12.01 -20.76
N SER A 177 -5.97 11.20 -21.09
CA SER A 177 -6.16 10.06 -21.98
C SER A 177 -7.04 8.99 -21.31
N VAL A 178 -7.61 8.10 -22.13
CA VAL A 178 -8.34 6.91 -21.64
C VAL A 178 -7.47 6.09 -20.68
N SER A 179 -6.16 5.93 -20.95
CA SER A 179 -5.25 5.23 -20.04
C SER A 179 -5.05 5.92 -18.69
N GLN A 180 -4.99 7.25 -18.66
CA GLN A 180 -4.87 7.99 -17.41
C GLN A 180 -6.17 7.94 -16.60
N GLN A 181 -7.31 8.15 -17.25
CA GLN A 181 -8.62 8.02 -16.61
C GLN A 181 -8.83 6.60 -16.06
N PHE A 182 -8.48 5.58 -16.84
CA PHE A 182 -8.56 4.19 -16.43
C PHE A 182 -7.71 3.91 -15.18
N SER A 183 -6.44 4.34 -15.15
CA SER A 183 -5.53 4.20 -14.00
C SER A 183 -6.05 4.89 -12.74
N ILE A 184 -6.64 6.07 -12.88
CA ILE A 184 -7.25 6.77 -11.74
C ILE A 184 -8.42 5.97 -11.17
N GLU A 185 -9.28 5.44 -12.03
CA GLU A 185 -10.49 4.74 -11.61
C GLU A 185 -10.19 3.40 -10.91
N ILE A 186 -9.25 2.62 -11.42
CA ILE A 186 -8.80 1.41 -10.72
C ILE A 186 -8.11 1.75 -9.40
N THR A 187 -7.36 2.85 -9.32
CA THR A 187 -6.74 3.28 -8.07
C THR A 187 -7.80 3.68 -7.05
N HIS A 188 -8.88 4.34 -7.46
CA HIS A 188 -10.02 4.62 -6.58
C HIS A 188 -10.62 3.35 -5.99
N GLN A 189 -10.80 2.32 -6.82
CA GLN A 189 -11.34 1.04 -6.37
C GLN A 189 -10.40 0.34 -5.38
N LEU A 190 -9.10 0.32 -5.67
CA LEU A 190 -8.08 -0.22 -4.77
C LEU A 190 -8.13 0.49 -3.41
N LEU A 191 -8.12 1.82 -3.42
CA LEU A 191 -8.17 2.63 -2.21
C LEU A 191 -9.45 2.41 -1.42
N ARG A 192 -10.61 2.26 -2.08
CA ARG A 192 -11.87 1.95 -1.41
C ARG A 192 -11.79 0.61 -0.66
N LYS A 193 -11.17 -0.41 -1.27
CA LYS A 193 -11.06 -1.75 -0.67
C LYS A 193 -9.99 -1.83 0.41
N MET A 194 -8.88 -1.10 0.27
CA MET A 194 -7.72 -1.25 1.16
C MET A 194 -7.58 -0.18 2.23
N SER A 195 -8.10 1.04 2.00
CA SER A 195 -7.81 2.18 2.89
C SER A 195 -8.32 2.03 4.33
N GLY A 196 -9.30 1.16 4.57
CA GLY A 196 -9.74 0.83 5.92
C GLY A 196 -8.63 0.23 6.78
N ILE A 197 -7.84 -0.67 6.20
CA ILE A 197 -6.75 -1.38 6.87
C ILE A 197 -5.63 -0.41 7.27
N PHE A 198 -5.27 0.51 6.36
CA PHE A 198 -4.15 1.42 6.58
C PHE A 198 -4.47 2.58 7.52
N LYS A 199 -5.71 2.73 8.00
CA LYS A 199 -5.99 3.60 9.16
C LYS A 199 -5.21 3.17 10.40
N TYR A 200 -4.76 1.92 10.45
CA TYR A 200 -3.99 1.32 11.54
C TYR A 200 -2.53 1.11 11.16
N ALA A 201 -2.00 1.84 10.19
CA ALA A 201 -0.59 1.71 9.79
C ALA A 201 0.42 2.08 10.90
N TYR A 202 -0.05 2.66 12.02
CA TYR A 202 0.74 2.80 13.24
C TYR A 202 1.03 1.45 13.90
N ALA A 203 0.16 0.44 13.73
CA ALA A 203 0.36 -0.89 14.28
C ALA A 203 1.49 -1.62 13.53
N PRO A 204 2.48 -2.23 14.20
CA PRO A 204 3.60 -2.91 13.55
C PRO A 204 3.16 -3.96 12.52
N SER A 205 2.13 -4.75 12.83
CA SER A 205 1.57 -5.78 11.94
C SER A 205 1.11 -5.20 10.59
N VAL A 206 0.44 -4.04 10.61
CA VAL A 206 0.01 -3.33 9.40
C VAL A 206 1.15 -2.56 8.75
N ARG A 207 2.10 -2.05 9.55
CA ARG A 207 3.24 -1.25 9.09
C ARG A 207 4.13 -2.01 8.11
N THR A 208 4.36 -3.30 8.35
CA THR A 208 5.08 -4.18 7.42
C THR A 208 4.45 -4.22 6.02
N GLN A 209 3.15 -3.94 5.90
CA GLN A 209 2.40 -3.99 4.65
C GLN A 209 2.33 -2.66 3.91
N ILE A 210 2.86 -1.57 4.49
CA ILE A 210 2.82 -0.24 3.87
C ILE A 210 3.51 -0.24 2.52
N GLY A 211 4.67 -0.90 2.42
CA GLY A 211 5.40 -1.00 1.16
C GLY A 211 4.56 -1.67 0.06
N ALA A 212 3.91 -2.79 0.39
CA ALA A 212 3.05 -3.51 -0.56
C ALA A 212 1.82 -2.67 -0.97
N PHE A 213 1.22 -1.95 -0.04
CA PHE A 213 0.08 -1.07 -0.33
C PHE A 213 0.45 0.13 -1.19
N CYS A 214 1.46 0.90 -0.79
CA CYS A 214 1.93 2.04 -1.57
C CYS A 214 2.40 1.59 -2.96
N TRP A 215 3.01 0.41 -3.06
CA TRP A 215 3.36 -0.21 -4.33
C TRP A 215 2.13 -0.51 -5.20
N ASN A 216 1.10 -1.13 -4.64
CA ASN A 216 -0.14 -1.41 -5.39
C ASN A 216 -0.82 -0.11 -5.85
N VAL A 217 -0.83 0.93 -5.01
CA VAL A 217 -1.36 2.26 -5.37
C VAL A 217 -0.53 2.87 -6.50
N LEU A 218 0.80 2.83 -6.38
CA LEU A 218 1.71 3.30 -7.41
C LEU A 218 1.46 2.58 -8.74
N CYS A 219 1.41 1.24 -8.74
CA CYS A 219 1.14 0.45 -9.94
C CYS A 219 -0.22 0.75 -10.57
N ALA A 220 -1.28 0.82 -9.77
CA ALA A 220 -2.61 1.18 -10.27
C ALA A 220 -2.62 2.60 -10.89
N SER A 221 -1.79 3.51 -10.38
CA SER A 221 -1.67 4.89 -10.87
C SER A 221 -0.82 5.05 -12.12
N ILE A 222 -0.09 4.01 -12.59
CA ILE A 222 0.73 4.09 -13.80
C ILE A 222 -0.16 3.88 -15.04
N PRO A 223 -0.26 4.87 -15.94
CA PRO A 223 -1.02 4.71 -17.18
C PRO A 223 -0.47 3.57 -18.04
N ALA A 224 -1.38 2.71 -18.46
CA ALA A 224 -1.18 1.62 -19.41
C ALA A 224 -0.15 0.56 -19.02
N LEU A 225 -0.16 0.21 -17.74
CA LEU A 225 0.17 -1.15 -17.37
C LEU A 225 -0.96 -2.08 -17.86
N PRO A 226 -0.69 -3.04 -18.76
CA PRO A 226 -1.69 -4.03 -19.11
C PRO A 226 -2.02 -4.90 -17.90
N PHE A 227 -3.30 -5.22 -17.76
CA PHE A 227 -3.81 -6.15 -16.75
C PHE A 227 -3.97 -7.54 -17.35
N PHE A 228 -3.48 -8.54 -16.64
CA PHE A 228 -3.58 -9.93 -17.04
C PHE A 228 -3.57 -10.84 -15.82
N ARG A 229 -4.17 -12.03 -15.98
CA ARG A 229 -4.23 -13.03 -14.92
C ARG A 229 -2.85 -13.61 -14.65
N GLU A 230 -2.60 -13.96 -13.38
CA GLU A 230 -1.31 -14.45 -12.89
C GLU A 230 -0.78 -15.67 -13.66
N ASN A 231 -1.67 -16.56 -14.11
CA ASN A 231 -1.32 -17.77 -14.87
C ASN A 231 -0.55 -17.45 -16.16
N TYR A 232 -0.83 -16.31 -16.80
CA TYR A 232 -0.16 -15.91 -18.02
C TYR A 232 1.34 -15.59 -17.81
N PHE A 233 1.78 -15.17 -16.61
CA PHE A 233 3.21 -14.96 -16.37
C PHE A 233 4.01 -16.26 -16.45
N LYS A 234 3.47 -17.32 -15.85
CA LYS A 234 4.09 -18.65 -15.84
C LYS A 234 4.10 -19.25 -17.25
N GLU A 235 3.00 -19.09 -17.98
CA GLU A 235 2.88 -19.59 -19.35
C GLU A 235 3.74 -18.83 -20.36
N MET A 236 3.89 -17.50 -20.19
CA MET A 236 4.55 -16.63 -21.18
C MET A 236 6.05 -16.43 -20.94
N ASN A 237 6.64 -17.00 -19.88
CA ASN A 237 8.06 -16.82 -19.53
C ASN A 237 8.50 -15.33 -19.45
N LEU A 238 7.57 -14.44 -19.14
CA LEU A 238 7.83 -12.99 -19.12
C LEU A 238 8.54 -12.61 -17.82
N SER A 239 9.72 -12.00 -17.94
CA SER A 239 10.40 -11.39 -16.80
C SER A 239 9.49 -10.34 -16.15
N PRO A 240 9.37 -10.26 -14.81
CA PRO A 240 8.63 -9.19 -14.12
C PRO A 240 9.07 -7.76 -14.52
N ARG A 241 10.29 -7.63 -15.07
CA ARG A 241 10.84 -6.42 -15.70
C ARG A 241 10.06 -5.89 -16.90
N THR A 242 9.16 -6.69 -17.48
CA THR A 242 8.42 -6.35 -18.72
C THR A 242 7.64 -5.04 -18.62
N LEU A 243 7.27 -4.66 -17.40
CA LEU A 243 6.36 -3.56 -17.12
C LEU A 243 6.96 -2.48 -16.21
N VAL A 244 8.20 -2.68 -15.72
CA VAL A 244 8.83 -1.79 -14.73
C VAL A 244 10.26 -1.42 -15.17
N SER A 245 10.58 -0.13 -15.05
CA SER A 245 11.94 0.42 -15.17
C SER A 245 12.79 0.09 -13.92
N GLY A 246 13.96 -0.60 -14.09
CA GLY A 246 15.19 -0.73 -13.24
C GLY A 246 15.11 -1.02 -11.71
N HIS A 247 16.03 -1.72 -11.00
CA HIS A 247 17.30 -2.45 -11.24
C HIS A 247 17.42 -3.70 -10.29
N HIS A 248 18.47 -4.53 -10.45
CA HIS A 248 18.57 -5.94 -10.00
C HIS A 248 19.92 -6.28 -9.35
N HIS A 249 19.95 -7.32 -8.51
CA HIS A 249 21.01 -8.35 -8.37
C HIS A 249 20.56 -9.37 -7.31
N TYR A 250 19.65 -10.31 -7.57
CA TYR A 250 19.93 -11.71 -7.88
C TYR A 250 18.57 -12.45 -8.08
N ILE A 251 18.55 -13.48 -8.91
CA ILE A 251 17.38 -14.23 -9.44
C ILE A 251 16.81 -15.17 -8.34
N ASP A 252 15.49 -15.31 -8.12
CA ASP A 252 14.66 -16.32 -8.83
C ASP A 252 13.15 -16.01 -8.91
N ILE A 253 12.55 -16.41 -10.04
CA ILE A 253 11.41 -15.79 -10.75
C ILE A 253 10.06 -15.90 -10.02
N ARG A 254 9.38 -14.77 -9.79
CA ARG A 254 8.01 -14.67 -9.24
C ARG A 254 7.23 -13.48 -9.88
N PRO A 255 5.89 -13.56 -10.07
CA PRO A 255 5.10 -12.65 -10.92
C PRO A 255 5.32 -11.16 -10.64
N ALA A 256 4.98 -10.28 -11.61
CA ALA A 256 5.04 -8.82 -11.45
C ALA A 256 4.19 -8.26 -10.28
N TYR A 257 3.35 -9.09 -9.66
CA TYR A 257 2.58 -8.78 -8.47
C TYR A 257 2.92 -9.65 -7.24
N LYS A 258 3.75 -10.70 -7.35
CA LYS A 258 3.90 -11.68 -6.24
C LYS A 258 5.22 -11.67 -5.48
N ARG A 259 6.30 -11.04 -5.99
CA ARG A 259 7.49 -10.68 -5.17
C ARG A 259 8.31 -9.54 -5.82
N MET A 260 7.72 -8.36 -5.95
CA MET A 260 8.48 -7.14 -5.68
C MET A 260 8.30 -6.93 -4.19
N HIS A 261 9.38 -7.01 -3.41
CA HIS A 261 9.34 -7.15 -1.95
C HIS A 261 8.11 -6.51 -1.31
N SER A 262 7.21 -7.35 -0.81
CA SER A 262 6.58 -7.03 0.45
C SER A 262 7.73 -6.69 1.41
N ILE A 263 7.66 -5.55 2.09
CA ILE A 263 8.50 -5.29 3.27
C ILE A 263 7.95 -6.15 4.43
N THR A 264 7.68 -7.42 4.16
CA THR A 264 7.64 -8.43 5.20
C THR A 264 9.08 -8.83 5.37
N CYS A 265 9.62 -8.46 6.53
CA CYS A 265 10.70 -9.14 7.21
C CYS A 265 10.70 -10.61 6.77
N ASP A 266 11.70 -11.02 5.98
CA ASP A 266 11.91 -12.44 5.73
C ASP A 266 12.35 -13.01 7.08
N GLY A 267 11.38 -13.50 7.84
CA GLY A 267 11.58 -14.22 9.10
C GLY A 267 12.17 -15.62 8.88
N SER A 268 12.98 -15.82 7.84
CA SER A 268 13.72 -17.06 7.66
C SER A 268 15.18 -16.78 7.30
N SER A 269 16.01 -17.07 8.29
CA SER A 269 17.43 -17.42 8.21
C SER A 269 18.39 -16.36 7.65
N ASP A 270 18.64 -15.31 8.42
CA ASP A 270 19.96 -15.20 9.07
C ASP A 270 19.88 -14.21 10.23
N SER A 271 19.88 -14.77 11.43
CA SER A 271 20.02 -14.07 12.69
C SER A 271 21.30 -13.23 12.70
N ARG A 272 21.18 -11.89 12.68
CA ARG A 272 22.00 -10.89 13.43
C ARG A 272 22.13 -9.49 12.82
N SER A 273 21.49 -9.15 11.70
CA SER A 273 21.49 -7.74 11.25
C SER A 273 20.32 -6.96 11.83
N SER A 274 20.57 -6.26 12.95
CA SER A 274 19.76 -5.15 13.50
C SER A 274 19.65 -3.94 12.56
N ASP A 275 20.00 -4.06 11.28
CA ASP A 275 19.81 -3.00 10.30
C ASP A 275 18.41 -3.13 9.70
N SER A 276 17.49 -2.40 10.31
CA SER A 276 16.27 -1.92 9.70
C SER A 276 16.61 -1.23 8.39
N SER A 277 16.81 -1.97 7.29
CA SER A 277 17.21 -1.34 6.05
C SER A 277 16.09 -0.38 5.62
N PRO A 278 16.35 0.94 5.59
CA PRO A 278 15.33 1.94 5.35
C PRO A 278 14.75 1.75 3.96
N LEU A 279 13.50 2.20 3.80
CA LEU A 279 12.72 2.16 2.57
C LEU A 279 13.59 2.48 1.36
N LYS A 280 13.85 1.46 0.53
CA LYS A 280 14.81 1.52 -0.58
C LYS A 280 14.18 2.31 -1.70
N TYR A 281 14.64 3.54 -1.91
CA TYR A 281 14.33 4.36 -3.07
C TYR A 281 14.46 3.59 -4.39
N PHE A 282 13.53 3.76 -5.33
CA PHE A 282 13.57 3.11 -6.65
C PHE A 282 13.02 4.01 -7.75
N TRP A 283 13.36 3.73 -9.01
CA TRP A 283 13.01 4.59 -10.14
C TRP A 283 11.82 4.06 -10.92
N VAL A 284 10.78 4.88 -11.07
CA VAL A 284 9.62 4.57 -11.91
C VAL A 284 9.40 5.70 -12.91
N ARG A 285 9.46 5.37 -14.20
CA ARG A 285 9.15 6.30 -15.31
C ARG A 285 9.95 7.62 -15.27
N GLY A 286 11.15 7.60 -14.69
CA GLY A 286 12.01 8.78 -14.55
C GLY A 286 11.75 9.61 -13.29
N CYS A 287 10.91 9.11 -12.38
CA CYS A 287 10.74 9.66 -11.04
C CYS A 287 11.41 8.73 -10.01
N LEU A 288 12.08 9.31 -9.02
CA LEU A 288 12.55 8.58 -7.84
C LEU A 288 11.38 8.41 -6.88
N VAL A 289 11.13 7.21 -6.40
CA VAL A 289 9.97 6.92 -5.56
C VAL A 289 10.43 6.34 -4.23
N THR A 290 9.80 6.79 -3.14
CA THR A 290 9.89 6.17 -1.81
C THR A 290 8.50 6.08 -1.19
N PHE A 291 8.37 5.25 -0.16
CA PHE A 291 7.14 5.08 0.59
C PHE A 291 7.37 5.49 2.04
N CYS A 292 6.34 6.00 2.71
CA CYS A 292 6.41 6.34 4.13
C CYS A 292 5.09 5.99 4.85
N THR A 293 5.09 6.13 6.17
CA THR A 293 3.93 5.84 7.01
C THR A 293 2.85 6.91 6.86
N HIS A 294 3.16 8.17 7.15
CA HIS A 294 2.23 9.31 7.14
C HIS A 294 2.94 10.62 6.79
N LEU A 295 2.19 11.60 6.30
CA LEU A 295 2.69 12.93 5.93
C LEU A 295 1.82 14.04 6.56
N ASP A 296 1.04 13.72 7.61
CA ASP A 296 0.07 14.63 8.23
C ASP A 296 0.69 15.71 9.13
N GLU A 297 1.91 15.52 9.62
CA GLU A 297 2.67 16.49 10.41
C GLU A 297 3.87 17.06 9.63
N SER A 298 4.14 18.35 9.82
CA SER A 298 5.21 19.07 9.10
C SER A 298 6.59 18.46 9.28
N ILE A 299 6.86 17.85 10.44
CA ILE A 299 8.17 17.28 10.72
C ILE A 299 8.47 16.03 9.89
N TYR A 300 7.45 15.20 9.58
CA TYR A 300 7.64 14.04 8.70
C TYR A 300 7.79 14.47 7.25
N ILE A 301 7.10 15.53 6.82
CA ILE A 301 7.32 16.12 5.49
C ILE A 301 8.77 16.60 5.40
N ALA A 302 9.24 17.34 6.41
CA ALA A 302 10.60 17.85 6.45
C ALA A 302 11.61 16.71 6.34
N HIS A 303 11.44 15.65 7.13
CA HIS A 303 12.28 14.46 7.10
C HIS A 303 12.31 13.79 5.72
N GLU A 304 11.14 13.46 5.16
CA GLU A 304 11.05 12.71 3.91
C GLU A 304 11.53 13.52 2.69
N VAL A 305 11.25 14.83 2.66
CA VAL A 305 11.76 15.73 1.61
C VAL A 305 13.28 15.84 1.68
N GLU A 306 13.82 16.00 2.89
CA GLU A 306 15.26 16.09 3.13
C GLU A 306 15.99 14.83 2.66
N GLN A 307 15.49 13.66 3.09
CA GLN A 307 16.05 12.37 2.71
C GLN A 307 15.95 12.12 1.18
N MET A 308 14.83 12.49 0.56
CA MET A 308 14.66 12.40 -0.90
C MET A 308 15.67 13.27 -1.65
N VAL A 309 15.89 14.51 -1.22
CA VAL A 309 16.85 15.43 -1.84
C VAL A 309 18.28 14.96 -1.65
N GLN A 310 18.64 14.51 -0.43
CA GLN A 310 19.95 13.90 -0.17
C GLN A 310 20.20 12.73 -1.11
N LYS A 311 19.21 11.84 -1.25
CA LYS A 311 19.31 10.67 -2.13
C LYS A 311 19.50 11.06 -3.60
N MET A 312 18.72 12.01 -4.11
CA MET A 312 18.88 12.50 -5.49
C MET A 312 20.27 13.09 -5.75
N ARG A 313 20.78 13.89 -4.80
CA ARG A 313 22.11 14.51 -4.88
C ARG A 313 23.23 13.47 -4.80
N LEU A 314 23.11 12.50 -3.90
CA LEU A 314 24.04 11.39 -3.75
C LEU A 314 24.15 10.57 -5.04
N ASP A 315 23.01 10.33 -5.70
CA ASP A 315 22.95 9.61 -6.98
C ASP A 315 23.44 10.47 -8.17
N GLY A 316 23.86 11.72 -7.93
CA GLY A 316 24.44 12.62 -8.94
C GLY A 316 23.40 13.25 -9.89
N HIS A 317 22.12 13.20 -9.56
CA HIS A 317 21.07 13.79 -10.39
C HIS A 317 20.94 15.29 -10.13
N THR A 318 21.41 16.10 -11.07
CA THR A 318 21.26 17.57 -11.01
C THR A 318 19.84 18.04 -11.27
N GLU A 319 19.04 17.25 -12.00
CA GLU A 319 17.65 17.55 -12.29
C GLU A 319 16.77 16.30 -12.15
N CYS A 320 15.92 16.25 -11.12
CA CYS A 320 15.15 15.06 -10.80
C CYS A 320 13.75 15.41 -10.23
N VAL A 321 12.82 14.48 -10.34
CA VAL A 321 11.52 14.51 -9.67
C VAL A 321 11.40 13.28 -8.78
N GLY A 322 10.94 13.49 -7.55
CA GLY A 322 10.72 12.50 -6.52
C GLY A 322 9.25 12.40 -6.15
N ILE A 323 8.79 11.21 -5.81
CA ILE A 323 7.43 10.91 -5.36
C ILE A 323 7.54 10.21 -4.00
N ILE A 324 6.98 10.81 -2.96
CA ILE A 324 6.89 10.24 -1.61
C ILE A 324 5.43 9.85 -1.39
N LEU A 325 5.15 8.54 -1.34
CA LEU A 325 3.79 8.02 -1.15
C LEU A 325 3.59 7.46 0.26
N SER A 326 2.57 7.96 0.95
CA SER A 326 2.21 7.53 2.28
C SER A 326 1.10 6.47 2.30
N SER A 327 1.16 5.58 3.30
CA SER A 327 0.06 4.65 3.63
C SER A 327 -1.28 5.35 3.91
N GLN A 328 -1.26 6.63 4.30
CA GLN A 328 -2.46 7.42 4.59
C GLN A 328 -3.14 8.00 3.35
N ARG A 329 -2.71 7.61 2.14
CA ARG A 329 -3.17 8.15 0.85
C ARG A 329 -2.76 9.60 0.66
N GLU A 330 -1.55 9.90 1.09
CA GLU A 330 -0.94 11.21 0.98
C GLU A 330 0.29 11.11 0.07
N LEU A 331 0.56 12.20 -0.63
CA LEU A 331 1.63 12.32 -1.60
C LEU A 331 2.33 13.65 -1.39
N VAL A 332 3.66 13.63 -1.41
CA VAL A 332 4.49 14.80 -1.64
C VAL A 332 5.36 14.53 -2.85
N VAL A 333 5.37 15.47 -3.78
CA VAL A 333 6.28 15.48 -4.93
C VAL A 333 7.41 16.44 -4.66
N VAL A 334 8.64 16.01 -4.91
CA VAL A 334 9.87 16.79 -4.73
C VAL A 334 10.52 17.00 -6.10
N ALA A 335 11.06 18.17 -6.37
CA ALA A 335 11.85 18.44 -7.56
C ALA A 335 13.16 19.12 -7.18
N VAL A 336 14.26 18.61 -7.73
CA VAL A 336 15.59 19.19 -7.62
C VAL A 336 15.98 19.73 -8.99
N ASP A 337 16.40 20.99 -9.05
CA ASP A 337 16.94 21.66 -10.24
C ASP A 337 18.21 22.43 -9.85
N GLY A 338 19.36 21.77 -10.01
CA GLY A 338 20.64 22.24 -9.51
C GLY A 338 20.65 22.34 -7.98
N LEU A 339 20.75 23.57 -7.47
CA LEU A 339 20.70 23.86 -6.04
C LEU A 339 19.27 24.08 -5.54
N GLU A 340 18.32 24.41 -6.43
CA GLU A 340 16.97 24.74 -6.05
C GLU A 340 16.16 23.48 -5.74
N VAL A 341 15.49 23.49 -4.59
CA VAL A 341 14.60 22.42 -4.13
C VAL A 341 13.16 22.95 -4.12
N ARG A 342 12.26 22.21 -4.74
CA ARG A 342 10.82 22.48 -4.72
C ARG A 342 10.10 21.25 -4.21
N HIS A 343 9.00 21.43 -3.51
CA HIS A 343 8.07 20.33 -3.27
C HIS A 343 6.63 20.81 -3.22
N SER A 344 5.68 19.89 -3.41
CA SER A 344 4.25 20.20 -3.26
C SER A 344 3.86 20.26 -1.78
N PRO A 345 2.75 20.93 -1.44
CA PRO A 345 2.08 20.65 -0.16
C PRO A 345 1.63 19.18 -0.12
N VAL A 346 1.18 18.70 1.04
CA VAL A 346 0.65 17.33 1.16
C VAL A 346 -0.61 17.20 0.32
N LEU A 347 -0.56 16.34 -0.70
CA LEU A 347 -1.66 16.09 -1.60
C LEU A 347 -2.34 14.78 -1.21
N ARG A 348 -3.66 14.78 -1.07
CA ARG A 348 -4.42 13.55 -0.82
C ARG A 348 -4.76 12.85 -2.12
N ILE A 349 -4.62 11.53 -2.15
CA ILE A 349 -5.09 10.65 -3.22
C ILE A 349 -6.42 10.06 -2.74
N ARG A 350 -7.53 10.69 -3.11
CA ARG A 350 -8.86 10.25 -2.67
C ARG A 350 -9.90 10.53 -3.74
N THR A 351 -10.99 9.75 -3.69
CA THR A 351 -12.20 10.06 -4.43
C THR A 351 -12.83 11.34 -3.88
N VAL A 352 -13.11 12.31 -4.76
CA VAL A 352 -13.81 13.55 -4.44
C VAL A 352 -15.28 13.40 -4.83
N ALA A 353 -16.19 13.76 -3.93
CA ALA A 353 -17.63 13.57 -4.15
C ALA A 353 -18.19 14.40 -5.33
N LYS A 354 -17.54 15.52 -5.66
CA LYS A 354 -17.95 16.45 -6.71
C LYS A 354 -16.78 16.68 -7.67
N GLY A 355 -17.05 16.62 -8.97
CA GLY A 355 -16.07 16.89 -10.03
C GLY A 355 -15.96 15.76 -11.05
N PRO A 356 -15.52 16.07 -12.28
CA PRO A 356 -15.34 15.08 -13.35
C PRO A 356 -14.30 14.03 -12.91
N GLY A 357 -14.63 12.75 -13.10
CA GLY A 357 -13.81 11.60 -12.70
C GLY A 357 -13.54 11.42 -11.20
N ARG A 358 -14.04 12.32 -10.35
CA ARG A 358 -13.85 12.28 -8.89
C ARG A 358 -12.37 12.24 -8.45
N ALA A 359 -11.44 12.66 -9.31
CA ALA A 359 -10.00 12.61 -9.04
C ALA A 359 -9.56 13.81 -8.19
N SER A 360 -8.75 13.58 -7.15
CA SER A 360 -8.09 14.66 -6.42
C SER A 360 -6.85 15.18 -7.16
N GLU A 361 -6.40 16.40 -6.86
CA GLU A 361 -5.19 16.99 -7.44
C GLU A 361 -3.95 16.10 -7.25
N GLY A 362 -3.81 15.49 -6.06
CA GLY A 362 -2.74 14.53 -5.79
C GLY A 362 -2.77 13.32 -6.72
N HIS A 363 -3.97 12.87 -7.10
CA HIS A 363 -4.13 11.74 -8.01
C HIS A 363 -3.82 12.11 -9.46
N LEU A 364 -4.26 13.31 -9.89
CA LEU A 364 -3.93 13.87 -11.20
C LEU A 364 -2.42 14.05 -11.36
N ILE A 365 -1.75 14.62 -10.36
CA ILE A 365 -0.29 14.80 -10.36
C ILE A 365 0.44 13.45 -10.36
N LEU A 366 0.03 12.50 -9.51
CA LEU A 366 0.65 11.17 -9.49
C LEU A 366 0.57 10.49 -10.86
N THR A 367 -0.62 10.47 -11.46
CA THR A 367 -0.87 9.86 -12.77
C THR A 367 -0.10 10.58 -13.87
N HIS A 368 -0.05 11.91 -13.81
CA HIS A 368 0.73 12.74 -14.74
C HIS A 368 2.22 12.40 -14.68
N LEU A 369 2.83 12.38 -13.50
CA LEU A 369 4.27 12.11 -13.33
C LEU A 369 4.64 10.66 -13.72
N LEU A 370 3.73 9.72 -13.56
CA LEU A 370 3.91 8.32 -13.94
C LEU A 370 3.56 8.03 -15.41
N SER A 371 3.00 9.01 -16.12
CA SER A 371 2.77 8.91 -17.56
C SER A 371 4.11 8.83 -18.31
N PRO A 372 4.16 8.21 -19.51
CA PRO A 372 5.40 8.17 -20.29
C PRO A 372 6.00 9.56 -20.51
N PRO A 373 7.34 9.71 -20.41
CA PRO A 373 8.02 10.99 -20.68
C PRO A 373 7.75 11.58 -22.07
N ALA A 374 7.32 10.75 -23.01
CA ALA A 374 6.96 11.17 -24.36
C ALA A 374 5.59 11.85 -24.44
N THR A 375 4.70 11.60 -23.47
CA THR A 375 3.34 12.18 -23.42
C THR A 375 3.22 13.30 -22.38
N THR A 376 4.21 13.46 -21.50
CA THR A 376 4.22 14.53 -20.49
C THR A 376 4.97 15.75 -20.99
N SER A 377 4.38 16.92 -20.76
CA SER A 377 5.07 18.20 -20.85
C SER A 377 6.17 18.27 -19.79
N SER A 378 7.23 19.03 -20.06
CA SER A 378 8.18 19.38 -19.01
C SER A 378 7.48 20.18 -17.91
N LEU A 379 7.92 20.03 -16.67
CA LEU A 379 7.42 20.84 -15.55
C LEU A 379 7.54 22.34 -15.88
N PRO A 380 6.55 23.18 -15.55
CA PRO A 380 6.47 24.56 -16.06
C PRO A 380 7.66 25.45 -15.68
N TRP A 381 8.28 25.22 -14.53
CA TRP A 381 9.43 25.97 -14.04
C TRP A 381 10.79 25.41 -14.47
N ARG A 382 10.84 24.20 -15.06
CA ARG A 382 12.11 23.72 -15.61
C ARG A 382 12.45 24.61 -16.79
N LYS A 383 13.63 25.24 -16.73
CA LYS A 383 14.19 25.93 -17.90
C LYS A 383 14.13 24.94 -19.04
N THR A 384 13.50 25.33 -20.14
CA THR A 384 13.36 24.51 -21.35
C THR A 384 14.76 24.23 -21.86
N GLN A 385 15.42 23.21 -21.33
CA GLN A 385 16.61 22.70 -21.95
C GLN A 385 16.12 22.24 -23.32
N PRO A 386 16.64 22.77 -24.43
CA PRO A 386 16.22 22.33 -25.75
C PRO A 386 16.39 20.82 -25.74
N ARG A 387 15.26 20.08 -25.73
CA ARG A 387 15.26 18.63 -25.83
C ARG A 387 16.23 18.38 -26.97
N ARG A 388 17.39 17.78 -26.68
CA ARG A 388 18.30 17.33 -27.73
C ARG A 388 17.41 16.49 -28.61
N SER A 389 17.04 17.03 -29.76
CA SER A 389 16.23 16.33 -30.74
C SER A 389 16.91 14.97 -30.84
N PRO A 390 16.20 13.86 -30.60
CA PRO A 390 16.83 12.55 -30.71
C PRO A 390 17.59 12.57 -32.05
N PRO A 391 18.89 12.23 -32.06
CA PRO A 391 19.71 12.37 -33.26
C PRO A 391 18.92 11.74 -34.38
N ALA A 392 18.62 12.51 -35.43
CA ALA A 392 17.70 12.13 -36.49
C ALA A 392 18.08 10.72 -36.94
N SER A 393 17.39 9.71 -36.41
CA SER A 393 17.78 8.32 -36.67
C SER A 393 17.27 8.07 -38.07
N SER A 394 18.19 8.14 -39.03
CA SER A 394 17.98 7.65 -40.38
C SER A 394 17.76 6.14 -40.31
N SER A 395 16.54 5.71 -40.00
CA SER A 395 16.14 4.32 -40.17
C SER A 395 14.83 4.31 -40.93
N LEU A 396 14.96 3.96 -42.21
CA LEU A 396 13.98 3.71 -43.25
C LEU A 396 12.96 2.61 -42.93
N ILE A 397 12.67 2.31 -41.66
CA ILE A 397 11.42 1.63 -41.32
C ILE A 397 10.33 2.70 -41.38
N SER A 398 9.94 3.01 -42.62
CA SER A 398 8.64 3.50 -43.06
C SER A 398 7.63 3.65 -41.92
N ASN A 399 7.35 4.91 -41.56
CA ASN A 399 6.30 5.31 -40.64
C ASN A 399 4.97 4.67 -41.04
N LEU A 400 4.66 3.49 -40.47
CA LEU A 400 3.29 2.98 -40.54
C LEU A 400 2.40 4.07 -39.95
N PRO A 401 1.35 4.50 -40.67
CA PRO A 401 0.40 5.46 -40.13
C PRO A 401 -0.09 4.99 -38.76
N HIS A 402 -0.34 5.94 -37.85
CA HIS A 402 -0.70 5.64 -36.48
C HIS A 402 -1.95 4.73 -36.43
N GLU A 403 -2.86 4.91 -37.37
CA GLU A 403 -4.08 4.14 -37.57
C GLU A 403 -3.77 2.67 -37.89
N ILE A 404 -2.76 2.41 -38.73
CA ILE A 404 -2.35 1.04 -39.06
C ILE A 404 -1.71 0.36 -37.84
N LEU A 405 -0.92 1.10 -37.06
CA LEU A 405 -0.37 0.58 -35.81
C LEU A 405 -1.48 0.26 -34.80
N GLN A 406 -2.50 1.11 -34.69
CA GLN A 406 -3.66 0.85 -33.85
C GLN A 406 -4.41 -0.41 -34.29
N ILE A 407 -4.63 -0.61 -35.59
CA ILE A 407 -5.28 -1.82 -36.13
C ILE A 407 -4.43 -3.06 -35.82
N ILE A 408 -3.13 -3.02 -36.11
CA ILE A 408 -2.21 -4.13 -35.81
C ILE A 408 -2.29 -4.47 -34.33
N ILE A 409 -2.12 -3.46 -33.46
CA ILE A 409 -2.16 -3.64 -32.01
C ILE A 409 -3.50 -4.22 -31.58
N GLY A 410 -4.61 -3.73 -32.15
CA GLY A 410 -5.98 -4.20 -31.93
C GLY A 410 -6.14 -5.70 -32.09
N HIS A 411 -5.42 -6.33 -33.02
CA HIS A 411 -5.49 -7.76 -33.30
C HIS A 411 -4.43 -8.62 -32.59
N LEU A 412 -3.55 -8.02 -31.78
CA LEU A 412 -2.55 -8.80 -31.04
C LEU A 412 -3.19 -9.53 -29.87
N ASP A 413 -2.79 -10.77 -29.66
CA ASP A 413 -2.94 -11.40 -28.35
C ASP A 413 -2.07 -10.68 -27.29
N MET A 414 -2.25 -11.03 -26.03
CA MET A 414 -1.52 -10.39 -24.94
C MET A 414 -0.01 -10.65 -24.96
N GLN A 415 0.43 -11.81 -25.45
CA GLN A 415 1.85 -12.13 -25.52
C GLN A 415 2.54 -11.28 -26.59
N ALA A 416 1.96 -11.20 -27.77
CA ALA A 416 2.41 -10.37 -28.88
C ALA A 416 2.34 -8.88 -28.52
N TYR A 417 1.28 -8.44 -27.83
CA TYR A 417 1.14 -7.08 -27.32
C TYR A 417 2.31 -6.69 -26.40
N LEU A 418 2.64 -7.55 -25.43
CA LEU A 418 3.73 -7.31 -24.49
C LEU A 418 5.11 -7.36 -25.17
N ALA A 419 5.29 -8.26 -26.14
CA ALA A 419 6.50 -8.30 -26.95
C ALA A 419 6.66 -7.01 -27.77
N LEU A 420 5.59 -6.56 -28.42
CA LEU A 420 5.59 -5.37 -29.27
C LEU A 420 5.77 -4.06 -28.49
N CYS A 421 5.32 -3.99 -27.23
CA CYS A 421 5.65 -2.87 -26.33
C CYS A 421 7.17 -2.66 -26.13
N ARG A 422 8.00 -3.68 -26.42
CA ARG A 422 9.47 -3.62 -26.26
C ARG A 422 10.21 -3.29 -27.55
N VAL A 423 9.63 -3.56 -28.72
CA VAL A 423 10.37 -3.47 -29.99
C VAL A 423 10.48 -2.04 -30.51
N SER A 424 9.50 -1.17 -30.23
CA SER A 424 9.48 0.19 -30.74
C SER A 424 8.84 1.18 -29.76
N ARG A 425 9.42 2.38 -29.70
CA ARG A 425 8.85 3.51 -28.93
C ARG A 425 7.49 3.93 -29.49
N SER A 426 7.30 3.97 -30.81
CA SER A 426 6.03 4.38 -31.42
C SER A 426 4.91 3.39 -31.11
N ILE A 427 5.19 2.10 -31.25
CA ILE A 427 4.26 1.01 -30.88
C ILE A 427 3.94 1.09 -29.39
N ARG A 428 4.95 1.25 -28.54
CA ARG A 428 4.74 1.42 -27.09
C ARG A 428 3.84 2.61 -26.77
N LEU A 429 3.93 3.72 -27.50
CA LEU A 429 3.05 4.87 -27.30
C LEU A 429 1.60 4.54 -27.65
N VAL A 430 1.36 3.81 -28.74
CA VAL A 430 0.02 3.36 -29.11
C VAL A 430 -0.55 2.40 -28.07
N CYS A 431 0.27 1.44 -27.60
CA CYS A 431 -0.10 0.55 -26.49
C CYS A 431 -0.40 1.35 -25.21
N VAL A 432 0.38 2.39 -24.92
CA VAL A 432 0.14 3.21 -23.73
C VAL A 432 -1.11 4.09 -23.84
N ALA A 433 -1.49 4.50 -25.04
CA ALA A 433 -2.75 5.21 -25.25
C ALA A 433 -3.98 4.30 -25.06
N ASN A 434 -3.82 2.99 -25.25
CA ASN A 434 -4.92 2.02 -25.30
C ASN A 434 -4.75 0.94 -24.23
N PRO A 435 -5.18 1.20 -22.97
CA PRO A 435 -5.00 0.26 -21.87
C PRO A 435 -5.72 -1.07 -22.16
N ARG A 436 -5.12 -2.20 -21.74
CA ARG A 436 -5.65 -3.55 -21.97
C ARG A 436 -5.96 -4.32 -20.70
N LEU A 437 -7.07 -5.06 -20.75
CA LEU A 437 -7.55 -6.02 -19.76
C LEU A 437 -7.66 -7.39 -20.42
N GLY A 438 -6.60 -8.19 -20.39
CA GLY A 438 -6.55 -9.46 -21.14
C GLY A 438 -6.87 -9.23 -22.64
N PRO A 439 -7.87 -9.93 -23.22
CA PRO A 439 -8.24 -9.78 -24.64
C PRO A 439 -9.09 -8.53 -24.93
N TYR A 440 -9.19 -7.57 -24.00
CA TYR A 440 -10.01 -6.37 -24.14
C TYR A 440 -9.16 -5.11 -24.18
N THR A 441 -9.42 -4.24 -25.15
CA THR A 441 -8.89 -2.88 -25.19
C THR A 441 -9.92 -1.94 -24.56
N VAL A 442 -9.57 -1.29 -23.46
CA VAL A 442 -10.49 -0.40 -22.73
C VAL A 442 -10.67 0.90 -23.49
N LEU A 443 -11.93 1.28 -23.71
CA LEU A 443 -12.34 2.49 -24.42
C LEU A 443 -12.71 3.62 -23.46
N GLY A 444 -13.20 3.29 -22.27
CA GLY A 444 -13.58 4.26 -21.25
C GLY A 444 -14.40 3.64 -20.14
N LYS A 445 -14.61 4.41 -19.07
CA LYS A 445 -15.50 4.02 -17.97
C LYS A 445 -16.95 4.18 -18.39
N VAL A 446 -17.80 3.23 -18.01
CA VAL A 446 -19.25 3.40 -18.18
C VAL A 446 -19.75 4.36 -17.10
N PRO A 447 -20.46 5.45 -17.44
CA PRO A 447 -21.02 6.35 -16.45
C PRO A 447 -21.86 5.60 -15.41
N GLU A 448 -21.94 6.13 -14.19
CA GLU A 448 -22.73 5.57 -13.06
C GLU A 448 -22.21 4.27 -12.44
N PHE A 449 -21.43 3.48 -13.18
CA PHE A 449 -20.81 2.27 -12.66
C PHE A 449 -19.38 2.53 -12.20
N GLU A 450 -19.05 2.10 -10.98
CA GLU A 450 -17.71 2.33 -10.43
C GLU A 450 -16.65 1.42 -11.05
N THR A 451 -17.03 0.20 -11.42
CA THR A 451 -16.09 -0.89 -11.75
C THR A 451 -16.22 -1.39 -13.19
N ILE A 452 -17.17 -0.84 -13.95
CA ILE A 452 -17.49 -1.31 -15.30
C ILE A 452 -16.88 -0.37 -16.35
N PHE A 453 -16.21 -0.99 -17.30
CA PHE A 453 -15.56 -0.31 -18.42
C PHE A 453 -16.12 -0.81 -19.74
N ALA A 454 -16.34 0.13 -20.66
CA ALA A 454 -16.57 -0.17 -22.05
C ALA A 454 -15.24 -0.58 -22.67
N ALA A 455 -15.20 -1.74 -23.31
CA ALA A 455 -14.01 -2.28 -23.93
C ALA A 455 -14.32 -2.94 -25.27
N ARG A 456 -13.30 -3.17 -26.07
CA ARG A 456 -13.37 -3.79 -27.39
C ARG A 456 -12.66 -5.14 -27.36
N GLY A 457 -13.35 -6.19 -27.77
CA GLY A 457 -12.76 -7.53 -27.89
C GLY A 457 -11.76 -7.62 -29.04
N VAL A 458 -10.62 -8.27 -28.81
CA VAL A 458 -9.58 -8.52 -29.84
C VAL A 458 -10.11 -9.44 -30.96
N ASP A 459 -10.97 -10.41 -30.63
CA ASP A 459 -11.40 -11.46 -31.55
C ASP A 459 -12.57 -11.04 -32.47
N ASP A 460 -13.49 -10.20 -31.97
CA ASP A 460 -14.74 -9.87 -32.65
C ASP A 460 -14.95 -8.37 -32.93
N ASP A 461 -14.03 -7.51 -32.45
CA ASP A 461 -14.12 -6.04 -32.49
C ASP A 461 -15.43 -5.50 -31.89
N LYS A 462 -16.15 -6.31 -31.09
CA LYS A 462 -17.42 -5.90 -30.50
C LYS A 462 -17.20 -5.09 -29.24
N LEU A 463 -18.09 -4.12 -29.03
CA LEU A 463 -18.22 -3.41 -27.78
C LEU A 463 -18.72 -4.38 -26.70
N LYS A 464 -17.98 -4.46 -25.60
CA LYS A 464 -18.24 -5.33 -24.45
C LYS A 464 -18.16 -4.51 -23.17
N MET A 465 -18.89 -4.95 -22.15
CA MET A 465 -18.80 -4.38 -20.82
C MET A 465 -17.96 -5.31 -19.95
N VAL A 466 -16.91 -4.77 -19.34
CA VAL A 466 -15.97 -5.53 -18.51
C VAL A 466 -16.00 -4.97 -17.12
N ASP A 467 -16.40 -5.79 -16.15
CA ASP A 467 -16.31 -5.47 -14.73
C ASP A 467 -14.90 -5.80 -14.23
N VAL A 468 -14.25 -4.84 -13.57
CA VAL A 468 -12.90 -4.97 -13.03
C VAL A 468 -12.98 -4.90 -11.52
N GLN A 469 -12.45 -5.91 -10.83
CA GLN A 469 -12.55 -6.00 -9.37
C GLN A 469 -11.20 -6.26 -8.72
N TRP A 470 -10.92 -5.50 -7.65
CA TRP A 470 -9.85 -5.86 -6.72
C TRP A 470 -10.35 -6.95 -5.78
N CYS A 471 -9.82 -8.16 -5.94
CA CYS A 471 -10.12 -9.29 -5.08
C CYS A 471 -9.06 -9.38 -3.98
N ARG A 472 -9.52 -9.38 -2.74
CA ARG A 472 -8.69 -9.66 -1.56
C ARG A 472 -8.71 -11.17 -1.33
N ALA A 473 -7.56 -11.83 -1.18
CA ALA A 473 -7.58 -13.20 -0.67
C ALA A 473 -8.11 -13.21 0.77
N ARG A 474 -8.60 -14.37 1.21
CA ARG A 474 -9.18 -14.55 2.55
C ARG A 474 -8.20 -14.24 3.68
N HIS A 475 -6.90 -14.33 3.43
CA HIS A 475 -5.91 -13.89 4.38
C HIS A 475 -5.63 -12.40 4.15
N ILE A 476 -5.76 -11.62 5.23
CA ILE A 476 -5.54 -10.17 5.29
C ILE A 476 -4.21 -9.75 4.63
N PHE A 477 -3.26 -10.69 4.51
CA PHE A 477 -1.85 -10.48 4.22
C PHE A 477 -1.28 -11.25 3.00
N SER A 478 -2.07 -11.98 2.20
CA SER A 478 -1.55 -12.62 0.98
C SER A 478 -2.47 -12.48 -0.24
N ASP A 479 -1.86 -12.42 -1.42
CA ASP A 479 -2.46 -12.49 -2.77
C ASP A 479 -3.71 -11.65 -3.00
N SER A 480 -3.61 -10.33 -2.86
CA SER A 480 -4.61 -9.46 -3.48
C SER A 480 -4.30 -9.30 -4.97
N PHE A 481 -5.31 -9.38 -5.82
CA PHE A 481 -5.13 -9.31 -7.28
C PHE A 481 -6.31 -8.65 -7.97
N TRP A 482 -6.03 -8.08 -9.14
CA TRP A 482 -7.05 -7.63 -10.06
C TRP A 482 -7.68 -8.82 -10.76
N THR A 483 -9.02 -8.86 -10.77
CA THR A 483 -9.81 -9.72 -11.63
C THR A 483 -10.62 -8.87 -12.59
N PHE A 484 -11.03 -9.49 -13.68
CA PHE A 484 -12.00 -8.90 -14.58
C PHE A 484 -12.89 -9.99 -15.16
N GLN A 485 -14.13 -9.61 -15.47
CA GLN A 485 -15.16 -10.47 -16.03
C GLN A 485 -15.90 -9.70 -17.13
N GLU A 486 -16.06 -10.33 -18.29
CA GLU A 486 -16.99 -9.85 -19.32
C GLU A 486 -18.42 -10.06 -18.82
N MET A 487 -19.23 -9.01 -18.89
CA MET A 487 -20.64 -9.07 -18.54
C MET A 487 -21.47 -9.32 -19.80
N SER A 488 -22.45 -10.22 -19.68
CA SER A 488 -23.48 -10.36 -20.70
C SER A 488 -24.38 -9.13 -20.73
N SER A 489 -25.01 -8.86 -21.89
CA SER A 489 -25.97 -7.75 -22.01
C SER A 489 -27.10 -7.85 -20.98
N LYS A 490 -27.57 -9.07 -20.66
CA LYS A 490 -28.60 -9.33 -19.66
C LYS A 490 -28.15 -8.95 -18.24
N GLU A 491 -26.94 -9.35 -17.83
CA GLU A 491 -26.37 -8.98 -16.52
C GLU A 491 -26.20 -7.46 -16.40
N PHE A 492 -25.74 -6.82 -17.46
CA PHE A 492 -25.58 -5.37 -17.49
C PHE A 492 -26.93 -4.64 -17.38
N ASP A 493 -27.94 -5.07 -18.13
CA ASP A 493 -29.30 -4.51 -18.05
C ASP A 493 -29.90 -4.70 -16.65
N GLU A 494 -29.69 -5.87 -16.03
CA GLU A 494 -30.11 -6.13 -14.64
C GLU A 494 -29.44 -5.19 -13.64
N MET A 495 -28.15 -4.88 -13.83
CA MET A 495 -27.43 -3.90 -13.01
C MET A 495 -27.92 -2.45 -13.19
N ILE A 496 -28.29 -2.04 -14.42
CA ILE A 496 -28.92 -0.72 -14.66
C ILE A 496 -30.24 -0.61 -13.89
N VAL A 497 -31.08 -1.66 -13.95
CA VAL A 497 -32.36 -1.70 -13.23
C VAL A 497 -32.16 -1.70 -11.72
N ALA A 498 -31.12 -2.38 -11.21
CA ALA A 498 -30.79 -2.37 -9.78
C ALA A 498 -30.32 -0.99 -9.30
N ASN A 499 -29.45 -0.32 -10.06
CA ASN A 499 -28.91 1.00 -9.70
C ASN A 499 -29.98 2.10 -9.72
N SER A 500 -30.85 2.11 -10.73
CA SER A 500 -31.98 3.05 -10.81
C SER A 500 -32.93 2.94 -9.62
N LYS A 501 -33.28 1.71 -9.20
CA LYS A 501 -34.09 1.47 -8.00
C LYS A 501 -33.39 1.87 -6.69
N GLY A 502 -32.07 1.76 -6.64
CA GLY A 502 -31.27 2.21 -5.50
C GLY A 502 -31.26 3.73 -5.35
N ALA A 503 -31.18 4.44 -6.48
CA ALA A 503 -31.21 5.90 -6.52
C ALA A 503 -32.57 6.49 -6.14
N GLU A 504 -33.70 5.82 -6.43
CA GLU A 504 -35.03 6.29 -6.01
C GLU A 504 -35.29 6.15 -4.49
N LYS A 505 -34.53 5.30 -3.80
CA LYS A 505 -34.69 5.05 -2.36
C LYS A 505 -33.79 5.90 -1.48
N ALA A 506 -32.75 6.51 -2.04
CA ALA A 506 -31.79 7.37 -1.34
C ALA A 506 -32.20 8.84 -1.48
#